data_AF-A0A1Y1VL24-F1
#
_entry.id   AF-A0A1Y1VL24-F1
#
_cell.length_a   1.000
_cell.length_b   1.000
_cell.length_c   1.000
_cell.angle_alpha   90.00
_cell.angle_beta   90.00
_cell.angle_gamma   90.00
#
_symmetry.space_group_name_H-M   'P 1'
#
loop_
_entity.id
_entity.type
_entity.pdbx_description
1 polymer ?
#
loop_
_entity_poly.entity_id
_entity_poly.type
_entity_poly.pdbx_seq_one_letter_code
_entity_poly.pdbx_strand_id
1 'polypeptide(L)'
;MLRQPLQQNVVFNIQPPQLQEQPIQPQINISREQETPEIIQNKLDSILEQSPNSIRKYLKKRNIDLATINLNRNPLIKGIQEEYPIEKLHSLLKNFSSFKNKKQITKTDIEIIKYEIELNKKINCILSTNQLEDLKQFLEKESINLNFFRNDNNPLIYAIKNGISFKLIDYLLQHNVNINFHLWNGSTPLTEAAITNNKKVFNLLLKKGANNITLI
;
A
#
# COMPACT_ATOMS: atom_id res chain seq x y z
N MET A 1 13.18 57.30 -58.79
CA MET A 1 12.49 56.23 -59.54
C MET A 1 13.23 54.93 -59.29
N LEU A 2 12.73 54.07 -58.40
CA LEU A 2 13.32 52.77 -58.11
C LEU A 2 12.32 51.69 -58.51
N ARG A 3 12.75 50.81 -59.43
CA ARG A 3 11.99 49.67 -59.95
C ARG A 3 12.11 48.48 -58.99
N GLN A 4 11.01 47.81 -58.68
CA GLN A 4 11.02 46.38 -58.31
C GLN A 4 11.26 45.52 -59.56
N PRO A 5 11.73 44.25 -59.45
CA PRO A 5 10.75 43.14 -59.44
C PRO A 5 11.14 41.81 -58.73
N LEU A 6 10.06 41.10 -58.35
CA LEU A 6 9.77 39.64 -58.45
C LEU A 6 10.43 38.59 -57.52
N GLN A 7 9.54 37.98 -56.72
CA GLN A 7 9.67 36.73 -55.97
C GLN A 7 9.69 35.50 -56.89
N GLN A 8 10.50 34.49 -56.57
CA GLN A 8 10.32 33.12 -57.04
C GLN A 8 10.09 32.18 -55.85
N ASN A 9 8.88 31.61 -55.80
CA ASN A 9 8.49 30.55 -54.89
C ASN A 9 8.97 29.20 -55.44
N VAL A 10 9.77 28.45 -54.68
CA VAL A 10 10.07 27.04 -54.96
C VAL A 10 9.18 26.19 -54.05
N VAL A 11 8.22 25.49 -54.64
CA VAL A 11 7.34 24.53 -53.96
C VAL A 11 8.06 23.18 -53.88
N PHE A 12 8.46 22.74 -52.69
CA PHE A 12 8.88 21.36 -52.46
C PHE A 12 7.68 20.51 -52.04
N ASN A 13 7.29 19.60 -52.94
CA ASN A 13 6.28 18.59 -52.73
C ASN A 13 6.91 17.42 -51.97
N ILE A 14 6.59 17.24 -50.69
CA ILE A 14 7.09 16.12 -49.87
C ILE A 14 5.87 15.28 -49.44
N GLN A 15 5.69 14.11 -50.04
CA GLN A 15 4.74 13.11 -49.55
C GLN A 15 5.23 12.55 -48.20
N PRO A 16 4.35 12.33 -47.21
CA PRO A 16 4.76 11.75 -45.94
C PRO A 16 5.12 10.25 -46.10
N PRO A 17 6.15 9.76 -45.41
CA PRO A 17 6.57 8.37 -45.50
C PRO A 17 5.54 7.43 -44.86
N GLN A 18 5.21 6.34 -45.54
CA GLN A 18 4.38 5.27 -45.01
C GLN A 18 5.14 4.54 -43.90
N LEU A 19 4.64 4.63 -42.66
CA LEU A 19 5.15 3.87 -41.52
C LEU A 19 4.60 2.44 -41.59
N GLN A 20 5.48 1.45 -41.83
CA GLN A 20 5.17 0.05 -41.57
C GLN A 20 5.17 -0.17 -40.05
N GLU A 21 3.99 -0.36 -39.45
CA GLU A 21 3.87 -0.75 -38.05
C GLU A 21 4.34 -2.19 -37.85
N GLN A 22 5.52 -2.37 -37.25
CA GLN A 22 5.87 -3.63 -36.58
C GLN A 22 5.30 -3.61 -35.16
N PRO A 23 4.78 -4.74 -34.63
CA PRO A 23 4.22 -4.79 -33.30
C PRO A 23 5.31 -4.57 -32.25
N ILE A 24 5.32 -3.38 -31.66
CA ILE A 24 6.18 -3.03 -30.52
C ILE A 24 5.65 -3.80 -29.31
N GLN A 25 6.35 -4.87 -28.91
CA GLN A 25 6.24 -5.34 -27.53
C GLN A 25 6.90 -4.28 -26.64
N PRO A 26 6.19 -3.66 -25.69
CA PRO A 26 6.77 -2.61 -24.88
C PRO A 26 7.75 -3.24 -23.87
N GLN A 27 9.04 -3.25 -24.19
CA GLN A 27 10.10 -3.34 -23.18
C GLN A 27 10.16 -1.99 -22.45
N ILE A 28 9.27 -1.81 -21.46
CA ILE A 28 9.22 -0.56 -20.71
C ILE A 28 10.40 -0.50 -19.73
N ASN A 29 11.43 0.26 -20.11
CA ASN A 29 12.50 0.65 -19.21
C ASN A 29 12.08 1.93 -18.47
N ILE A 30 11.34 1.78 -17.36
CA ILE A 30 10.80 2.91 -16.58
C ILE A 30 11.85 3.41 -15.58
N SER A 31 12.27 4.66 -15.74
CA SER A 31 13.10 5.42 -14.81
C SER A 31 12.40 5.59 -13.44
N ARG A 32 13.16 5.75 -12.35
CA ARG A 32 12.67 5.77 -10.96
C ARG A 32 11.56 6.80 -10.66
N GLU A 33 11.38 7.82 -11.50
CA GLU A 33 10.56 9.01 -11.24
C GLU A 33 9.10 8.91 -11.72
N GLN A 34 8.71 7.81 -12.38
CA GLN A 34 7.36 7.67 -12.97
C GLN A 34 6.54 6.48 -12.45
N GLU A 35 7.06 5.72 -11.48
CA GLU A 35 6.30 4.59 -10.94
C GLU A 35 5.29 5.06 -9.90
N THR A 36 4.02 5.06 -10.30
CA THR A 36 2.90 5.25 -9.37
C THR A 36 2.88 4.12 -8.34
N PRO A 37 2.31 4.34 -7.14
CA PRO A 37 2.14 3.28 -6.16
C PRO A 37 1.42 2.04 -6.74
N GLU A 38 0.52 2.26 -7.69
CA GLU A 38 -0.19 1.19 -8.40
C GLU A 38 0.73 0.32 -9.27
N ILE A 39 1.69 0.91 -9.99
CA ILE A 39 2.70 0.16 -10.75
C ILE A 39 3.58 -0.66 -9.80
N ILE A 40 4.00 -0.05 -8.69
CA ILE A 40 4.79 -0.73 -7.67
C ILE A 40 4.01 -1.93 -7.13
N GLN A 41 2.70 -1.75 -6.93
CA GLN A 41 1.82 -2.76 -6.40
C GLN A 41 1.58 -3.93 -7.36
N ASN A 42 1.26 -3.65 -8.62
CA ASN A 42 1.05 -4.69 -9.62
C ASN A 42 2.33 -5.51 -9.81
N LYS A 43 3.50 -4.84 -9.72
CA LYS A 43 4.77 -5.54 -9.77
C LYS A 43 4.99 -6.39 -8.53
N LEU A 44 4.68 -5.90 -7.33
CA LEU A 44 4.71 -6.69 -6.10
C LEU A 44 3.86 -7.96 -6.24
N ASP A 45 2.61 -7.84 -6.69
CA ASP A 45 1.72 -8.98 -6.86
C ASP A 45 2.32 -10.04 -7.82
N SER A 46 2.91 -9.60 -8.93
CA SER A 46 3.56 -10.50 -9.91
C SER A 46 4.85 -11.17 -9.42
N ILE A 47 5.57 -10.56 -8.47
CA ILE A 47 6.84 -11.09 -7.98
C ILE A 47 6.67 -11.96 -6.74
N LEU A 48 5.52 -11.92 -6.05
CA LEU A 48 5.24 -12.75 -4.87
C LEU A 48 5.23 -14.25 -5.17
N GLU A 49 5.05 -14.63 -6.44
CA GLU A 49 5.15 -16.02 -6.91
C GLU A 49 6.58 -16.41 -7.31
N GLN A 50 7.51 -15.46 -7.32
CA GLN A 50 8.90 -15.69 -7.73
C GLN A 50 9.78 -16.07 -6.54
N SER A 51 11.06 -16.34 -6.83
CA SER A 51 12.03 -16.70 -5.80
C SER A 51 12.19 -15.58 -4.73
N PRO A 52 12.52 -15.94 -3.48
CA PRO A 52 12.86 -14.98 -2.41
C PRO A 52 13.88 -13.91 -2.83
N ASN A 53 14.84 -14.28 -3.70
CA ASN A 53 15.88 -13.37 -4.18
C ASN A 53 15.33 -12.31 -5.14
N SER A 54 14.39 -12.68 -6.02
CA SER A 54 13.74 -11.77 -6.96
C SER A 54 12.96 -10.68 -6.23
N ILE A 55 12.17 -11.10 -5.24
CA ILE A 55 11.40 -10.20 -4.37
C ILE A 55 12.35 -9.26 -3.62
N ARG A 56 13.47 -9.75 -3.05
CA ARG A 56 14.46 -8.92 -2.35
C ARG A 56 15.05 -7.86 -3.25
N LYS A 57 15.49 -8.25 -4.44
CA LYS A 57 16.12 -7.35 -5.40
C LYS A 57 15.18 -6.19 -5.72
N TYR A 58 13.89 -6.48 -5.88
CA TYR A 58 12.87 -5.48 -6.14
C TYR A 58 12.66 -4.54 -4.94
N LEU A 59 12.40 -5.08 -3.75
CA LEU A 59 12.16 -4.29 -2.54
C LEU A 59 13.35 -3.40 -2.19
N LYS A 60 14.58 -3.94 -2.26
CA LYS A 60 15.82 -3.18 -2.03
C LYS A 60 16.03 -2.08 -3.08
N LYS A 61 15.77 -2.37 -4.36
CA LYS A 61 15.89 -1.37 -5.44
C LYS A 61 14.97 -0.17 -5.23
N ARG A 62 13.81 -0.41 -4.61
CA ARG A 62 12.73 0.56 -4.37
C ARG A 62 12.66 1.09 -2.93
N ASN A 63 13.57 0.65 -2.05
CA ASN A 63 13.59 1.01 -0.63
C ASN A 63 12.26 0.75 0.10
N ILE A 64 11.58 -0.35 -0.24
CA ILE A 64 10.29 -0.73 0.35
C ILE A 64 10.55 -1.58 1.60
N ASP A 65 9.97 -1.16 2.73
CA ASP A 65 10.00 -1.90 3.99
C ASP A 65 8.86 -2.93 4.03
N LEU A 66 9.16 -4.20 4.29
CA LEU A 66 8.14 -5.26 4.43
C LEU A 66 7.16 -5.06 5.56
N ALA A 67 7.57 -4.41 6.66
CA ALA A 67 6.67 -4.07 7.75
C ALA A 67 5.62 -3.04 7.30
N THR A 68 5.86 -2.35 6.19
CA THR A 68 4.91 -1.42 5.56
C THR A 68 4.01 -2.11 4.53
N ILE A 69 4.39 -3.29 4.02
CA ILE A 69 3.57 -4.01 3.03
C ILE A 69 2.35 -4.63 3.72
N ASN A 70 1.18 -4.56 3.05
CA ASN A 70 -0.08 -5.19 3.47
C ASN A 70 0.10 -6.68 3.82
N LEU A 71 -0.62 -7.22 4.83
CA LEU A 71 -0.58 -8.66 5.21
C LEU A 71 -0.69 -9.59 4.00
N ASN A 72 -1.66 -9.35 3.11
CA ASN A 72 -1.93 -10.20 1.95
C ASN A 72 -0.79 -10.20 0.93
N ARG A 73 0.02 -9.14 0.95
CA ARG A 73 1.11 -8.89 0.00
C ARG A 73 2.48 -9.06 0.63
N ASN A 74 2.54 -9.42 1.91
CA ASN A 74 3.78 -9.65 2.62
C ASN A 74 4.19 -11.13 2.38
N PRO A 75 5.29 -11.39 1.65
CA PRO A 75 5.68 -12.75 1.28
C PRO A 75 6.07 -13.62 2.49
N LEU A 76 6.52 -13.01 3.60
CA LEU A 76 6.81 -13.75 4.83
C LEU A 76 5.51 -14.25 5.47
N ILE A 77 4.48 -13.39 5.52
CA ILE A 77 3.17 -13.73 6.06
C ILE A 77 2.46 -14.76 5.17
N LYS A 78 2.49 -14.58 3.84
CA LYS A 78 1.96 -15.56 2.90
C LYS A 78 2.63 -16.92 3.09
N GLY A 79 3.96 -16.95 3.21
CA GLY A 79 4.70 -18.19 3.49
C GLY A 79 4.33 -18.83 4.84
N ILE A 80 4.03 -18.03 5.87
CA ILE A 80 3.55 -18.54 7.16
C ILE A 80 2.15 -19.17 7.04
N GLN A 81 1.24 -18.53 6.30
CA GLN A 81 -0.12 -19.02 6.08
C GLN A 81 -0.15 -20.29 5.22
N GLU A 82 0.75 -20.40 4.25
CA GLU A 82 0.93 -21.58 3.40
C GLU A 82 1.83 -22.66 4.04
N GLU A 83 2.13 -22.52 5.34
CA GLU A 83 2.90 -23.49 6.13
C GLU A 83 4.28 -23.84 5.54
N TYR A 84 4.98 -22.85 5.00
CA TYR A 84 6.32 -23.06 4.45
C TYR A 84 7.28 -23.58 5.53
N PRO A 85 8.23 -24.45 5.16
CA PRO A 85 9.24 -24.93 6.09
C PRO A 85 10.08 -23.76 6.62
N ILE A 86 10.51 -23.88 7.87
CA ILE A 86 11.23 -22.82 8.60
C ILE A 86 12.48 -22.36 7.85
N GLU A 87 13.17 -23.25 7.15
CA GLU A 87 14.34 -22.95 6.33
C GLU A 87 13.98 -22.02 5.17
N LYS A 88 12.82 -22.24 4.54
CA LYS A 88 12.29 -21.37 3.47
C LYS A 88 11.87 -20.01 4.05
N LEU A 89 11.23 -19.99 5.22
CA LEU A 89 10.89 -18.73 5.93
C LEU A 89 12.15 -17.95 6.37
N HIS A 90 13.20 -18.64 6.82
CA HIS A 90 14.50 -18.04 7.09
C HIS A 90 15.13 -17.47 5.82
N SER A 91 15.02 -18.16 4.70
CA SER A 91 15.53 -17.66 3.42
C SER A 91 14.80 -16.39 2.98
N LEU A 92 13.49 -16.30 3.24
CA LEU A 92 12.74 -15.07 3.09
C LEU A 92 13.35 -14.03 4.05
N LEU A 93 13.31 -14.24 5.37
CA LEU A 93 13.79 -13.28 6.38
C LEU A 93 15.23 -12.76 6.16
N LYS A 94 16.19 -13.65 5.87
CA LYS A 94 17.62 -13.32 5.61
C LYS A 94 17.78 -12.44 4.39
N ASN A 95 16.84 -12.52 3.46
CA ASN A 95 16.76 -11.70 2.27
C ASN A 95 15.95 -10.42 2.47
N PHE A 96 15.35 -10.22 3.65
CA PHE A 96 14.29 -9.24 3.91
C PHE A 96 14.48 -8.58 5.28
N SER A 97 15.50 -7.72 5.39
CA SER A 97 15.95 -7.15 6.67
C SER A 97 15.15 -5.92 7.14
N SER A 98 13.90 -6.11 7.51
CA SER A 98 13.18 -5.12 8.34
C SER A 98 12.22 -5.73 9.36
N PHE A 99 12.01 -7.05 9.35
CA PHE A 99 11.23 -7.73 10.38
C PHE A 99 12.05 -7.83 11.68
N LYS A 100 11.87 -6.82 12.56
CA LYS A 100 12.38 -6.78 13.95
C LYS A 100 13.88 -7.11 14.12
N ASN A 101 14.81 -6.60 13.29
CA ASN A 101 16.27 -6.79 13.46
C ASN A 101 16.75 -8.24 13.73
N LYS A 102 15.90 -9.25 13.49
CA LYS A 102 16.16 -10.64 13.84
C LYS A 102 16.77 -11.32 12.64
N LYS A 103 17.91 -11.97 12.84
CA LYS A 103 18.61 -12.73 11.78
C LYS A 103 17.90 -14.04 11.44
N GLN A 104 16.99 -14.50 12.31
CA GLN A 104 16.31 -15.80 12.25
C GLN A 104 14.89 -15.67 12.79
N ILE A 105 13.93 -16.41 12.19
CA ILE A 105 12.53 -16.52 12.62
C ILE A 105 12.36 -17.82 13.41
N THR A 106 11.90 -17.75 14.65
CA THR A 106 11.68 -18.96 15.47
C THR A 106 10.26 -19.51 15.27
N LYS A 107 10.02 -20.76 15.71
CA LYS A 107 8.65 -21.30 15.81
C LYS A 107 7.73 -20.39 16.63
N THR A 108 8.25 -19.84 17.74
CA THR A 108 7.49 -18.89 18.57
C THR A 108 7.17 -17.59 17.85
N ASP A 109 8.09 -17.07 17.03
CA ASP A 109 7.81 -15.89 16.20
C ASP A 109 6.70 -16.18 15.18
N ILE A 110 6.70 -17.36 14.57
CA ILE A 110 5.64 -17.79 13.64
C ILE A 110 4.27 -17.82 14.35
N GLU A 111 4.20 -18.42 15.55
CA GLU A 111 2.95 -18.50 16.31
C GLU A 111 2.44 -17.11 16.74
N ILE A 112 3.35 -16.20 17.13
CA ILE A 112 3.00 -14.80 17.40
C ILE A 112 2.42 -14.14 16.15
N ILE A 113 3.08 -14.29 15.00
CA ILE A 113 2.61 -13.71 13.73
C ILE A 113 1.25 -14.28 13.33
N LYS A 114 1.04 -15.60 13.48
CA LYS A 114 -0.26 -16.23 13.25
C LYS A 114 -1.34 -15.65 14.16
N TYR A 115 -1.05 -15.49 15.44
CA TYR A 115 -1.97 -14.86 16.38
C TYR A 115 -2.32 -13.42 15.97
N GLU A 116 -1.33 -12.61 15.59
CA GLU A 116 -1.52 -11.24 15.11
C GLU A 116 -2.41 -11.19 13.84
N ILE A 117 -2.22 -12.15 12.92
CA ILE A 117 -3.05 -12.30 11.72
C ILE A 117 -4.49 -12.66 12.08
N GLU A 118 -4.70 -13.65 12.95
CA GLU A 118 -6.03 -14.06 13.37
C GLU A 118 -6.76 -12.94 14.13
N LEU A 119 -6.04 -12.20 14.97
CA LEU A 119 -6.56 -11.02 15.64
C LEU A 119 -7.01 -9.95 14.63
N ASN A 120 -6.22 -9.72 13.58
CA ASN A 120 -6.58 -8.79 12.52
C ASN A 120 -7.83 -9.22 11.73
N LYS A 121 -7.94 -10.50 11.40
CA LYS A 121 -9.14 -11.05 10.75
C LYS A 121 -10.37 -10.86 11.63
N LYS A 122 -10.25 -11.14 12.93
CA LYS A 122 -11.34 -11.03 13.90
C LYS A 122 -11.84 -9.59 14.02
N ILE A 123 -10.94 -8.61 14.18
CA ILE A 123 -11.35 -7.20 14.26
C ILE A 123 -11.99 -6.72 12.95
N ASN A 124 -11.45 -7.10 11.78
CA ASN A 124 -12.05 -6.71 10.49
C ASN A 124 -13.42 -7.36 10.25
N CYS A 125 -13.60 -8.61 10.69
CA CYS A 125 -14.90 -9.29 10.67
C CYS A 125 -15.92 -8.50 11.49
N ILE A 126 -15.57 -8.10 12.72
CA ILE A 126 -16.43 -7.28 13.58
C ILE A 126 -16.74 -5.92 12.94
N LEU A 127 -15.75 -5.25 12.34
CA LEU A 127 -15.99 -3.98 11.65
C LEU A 127 -16.95 -4.16 10.45
N SER A 128 -16.87 -5.29 9.75
CA SER A 128 -17.75 -5.59 8.62
C SER A 128 -19.21 -5.83 9.01
N THR A 129 -19.50 -6.28 10.25
CA THR A 129 -20.88 -6.38 10.73
C THR A 129 -21.51 -5.00 10.95
N ASN A 130 -20.67 -3.96 11.06
CA ASN A 130 -21.06 -2.57 11.29
C ASN A 130 -21.88 -2.38 12.58
N GLN A 131 -21.69 -3.28 13.56
CA GLN A 131 -22.34 -3.23 14.88
C GLN A 131 -21.37 -2.67 15.92
N LEU A 132 -21.75 -1.56 16.55
CA LEU A 132 -20.89 -0.90 17.55
C LEU A 132 -20.66 -1.75 18.80
N GLU A 133 -21.67 -2.50 19.22
CA GLU A 133 -21.63 -3.28 20.46
C GLU A 133 -20.62 -4.44 20.38
N ASP A 134 -20.57 -5.13 19.24
CA ASP A 134 -19.60 -6.19 18.98
C ASP A 134 -18.16 -5.66 19.10
N LEU A 135 -17.89 -4.46 18.56
CA LEU A 135 -16.57 -3.84 18.65
C LEU A 135 -16.23 -3.45 20.09
N LYS A 136 -17.17 -2.87 20.84
CA LYS A 136 -16.97 -2.53 22.26
C LYS A 136 -16.63 -3.77 23.08
N GLN A 137 -17.45 -4.80 22.99
CA GLN A 137 -17.27 -6.04 23.73
C GLN A 137 -15.90 -6.67 23.42
N PHE A 138 -15.48 -6.63 22.16
CA PHE A 138 -14.19 -7.16 21.73
C PHE A 138 -13.00 -6.35 22.28
N LEU A 139 -13.05 -5.01 22.19
CA LEU A 139 -11.96 -4.14 22.66
C LEU A 139 -11.84 -4.09 24.19
N GLU A 140 -12.97 -4.19 24.92
CA GLU A 140 -12.99 -4.23 26.39
C GLU A 140 -12.42 -5.55 26.93
N LYS A 141 -12.72 -6.68 26.27
CA LYS A 141 -12.31 -8.01 26.75
C LYS A 141 -10.83 -8.30 26.53
N GLU A 142 -10.26 -7.84 25.42
CA GLU A 142 -8.93 -8.29 24.99
C GLU A 142 -7.80 -7.26 25.24
N SER A 143 -8.07 -6.11 25.89
CA SER A 143 -7.05 -5.06 26.15
C SER A 143 -6.17 -4.76 24.93
N ILE A 144 -6.80 -4.64 23.76
CA ILE A 144 -6.09 -4.57 22.47
C ILE A 144 -5.54 -3.17 22.25
N ASN A 145 -4.23 -3.07 22.04
CA ASN A 145 -3.63 -1.85 21.53
C ASN A 145 -3.87 -1.75 20.01
N LEU A 146 -4.79 -0.88 19.58
CA LEU A 146 -5.09 -0.68 18.15
C LEU A 146 -3.90 -0.12 17.33
N ASN A 147 -2.93 0.52 18.00
CA ASN A 147 -1.67 0.93 17.37
C ASN A 147 -0.69 -0.22 17.22
N PHE A 148 -1.08 -1.46 17.50
CA PHE A 148 -0.32 -2.64 17.07
C PHE A 148 -0.41 -2.82 15.55
N PHE A 149 -1.60 -2.59 14.97
CA PHE A 149 -1.85 -2.81 13.56
C PHE A 149 -1.17 -1.75 12.66
N ARG A 150 -0.71 -2.18 11.48
CA ARG A 150 0.04 -1.35 10.53
C ARG A 150 -0.59 -1.40 9.14
N ASN A 151 -0.48 -0.31 8.40
CA ASN A 151 -0.89 -0.18 6.99
C ASN A 151 -2.37 -0.55 6.78
N ASP A 152 -2.66 -1.35 5.74
CA ASP A 152 -4.01 -1.83 5.42
C ASP A 152 -4.63 -2.71 6.51
N ASN A 153 -3.81 -3.21 7.45
CA ASN A 153 -4.31 -3.99 8.58
C ASN A 153 -4.78 -3.08 9.71
N ASN A 154 -4.47 -1.78 9.65
CA ASN A 154 -4.94 -0.85 10.65
C ASN A 154 -6.48 -0.78 10.61
N PRO A 155 -7.19 -1.04 11.72
CA PRO A 155 -8.64 -1.06 11.79
C PRO A 155 -9.28 0.25 11.32
N LEU A 156 -8.62 1.39 11.53
CA LEU A 156 -9.09 2.69 11.05
C LEU A 156 -9.07 2.76 9.51
N ILE A 157 -8.02 2.26 8.87
CA ILE A 157 -7.90 2.25 7.40
C ILE A 157 -8.92 1.31 6.79
N TYR A 158 -9.08 0.12 7.38
CA TYR A 158 -10.13 -0.81 6.97
C TYR A 158 -11.50 -0.15 7.04
N ALA A 159 -11.80 0.53 8.15
CA ALA A 159 -13.09 1.20 8.35
C ALA A 159 -13.33 2.33 7.33
N ILE A 160 -12.30 3.13 7.03
CA ILE A 160 -12.37 4.21 6.03
C ILE A 160 -12.62 3.63 4.63
N LYS A 161 -11.79 2.67 4.19
CA LYS A 161 -11.84 2.10 2.83
C LYS A 161 -13.14 1.36 2.54
N ASN A 162 -13.73 0.70 3.53
CA ASN A 162 -14.96 -0.06 3.39
C ASN A 162 -16.23 0.74 3.72
N GLY A 163 -16.13 2.04 3.98
CA GLY A 163 -17.28 2.89 4.25
C GLY A 163 -18.05 2.50 5.53
N ILE A 164 -17.34 1.98 6.54
CA ILE A 164 -17.91 1.60 7.83
C ILE A 164 -18.55 2.82 8.51
N SER A 165 -19.56 2.60 9.35
CA SER A 165 -20.34 3.69 9.92
C SER A 165 -19.49 4.68 10.70
N PHE A 166 -19.90 5.95 10.62
CA PHE A 166 -19.28 7.06 11.34
C PHE A 166 -19.14 6.79 12.85
N LYS A 167 -20.14 6.14 13.47
CA LYS A 167 -20.14 5.83 14.91
C LYS A 167 -19.01 4.86 15.29
N LEU A 168 -18.78 3.83 14.46
CA LEU A 168 -17.69 2.87 14.66
C LEU A 168 -16.33 3.54 14.47
N ILE A 169 -16.19 4.39 13.45
CA ILE A 169 -14.96 5.14 13.22
C ILE A 169 -14.67 6.09 14.38
N ASP A 170 -15.65 6.86 14.86
CA ASP A 170 -15.45 7.72 16.03
C ASP A 170 -15.06 6.93 17.28
N TYR A 171 -15.68 5.77 17.50
CA TYR A 171 -15.32 4.89 18.62
C TYR A 171 -13.88 4.39 18.51
N LEU A 172 -13.43 3.90 17.34
CA LEU A 172 -12.02 3.54 17.12
C LEU A 172 -11.07 4.71 17.44
N LEU A 173 -11.43 5.94 17.05
CA LEU A 173 -10.63 7.13 17.30
C LEU A 173 -10.60 7.56 18.77
N GLN A 174 -11.52 7.09 19.61
CA GLN A 174 -11.47 7.30 21.07
C GLN A 174 -10.39 6.44 21.75
N HIS A 175 -9.89 5.39 21.09
CA HIS A 175 -8.85 4.49 21.63
C HIS A 175 -7.41 4.93 21.30
N ASN A 176 -7.15 6.25 21.22
CA ASN A 176 -5.81 6.82 20.99
C ASN A 176 -5.08 6.24 19.75
N VAL A 177 -5.82 5.89 18.71
CA VAL A 177 -5.25 5.41 17.45
C VAL A 177 -4.41 6.52 16.82
N ASN A 178 -3.22 6.19 16.36
CA ASN A 178 -2.39 7.11 15.57
C ASN A 178 -3.16 7.45 14.29
N ILE A 179 -3.39 8.73 14.02
CA ILE A 179 -4.17 9.19 12.86
C ILE A 179 -3.28 9.77 11.74
N ASN A 180 -1.98 9.91 12.00
CA ASN A 180 -1.01 10.58 11.12
C ASN A 180 0.05 9.62 10.58
N PHE A 181 -0.22 8.30 10.60
CA PHE A 181 0.70 7.34 10.00
C PHE A 181 0.61 7.37 8.48
N HIS A 182 1.70 6.94 7.83
CA HIS A 182 1.76 6.75 6.40
C HIS A 182 1.54 5.27 6.07
N LEU A 183 0.70 5.02 5.06
CA LEU A 183 0.63 3.75 4.36
C LEU A 183 1.88 3.59 3.47
N TRP A 184 2.14 2.37 3.00
CA TRP A 184 3.30 2.10 2.13
C TRP A 184 3.26 2.85 0.79
N ASN A 185 2.07 3.25 0.33
CA ASN A 185 1.89 4.08 -0.86
C ASN A 185 2.04 5.59 -0.58
N GLY A 186 2.38 5.98 0.66
CA GLY A 186 2.49 7.37 1.10
C GLY A 186 1.17 8.01 1.55
N SER A 187 0.03 7.35 1.37
CA SER A 187 -1.27 7.86 1.85
C SER A 187 -1.29 7.98 3.37
N THR A 188 -2.11 8.91 3.87
CA THR A 188 -2.49 8.99 5.29
C THR A 188 -3.96 8.59 5.47
N PRO A 189 -4.42 8.29 6.69
CA PRO A 189 -5.85 8.12 6.96
C PRO A 189 -6.71 9.27 6.41
N LEU A 190 -6.21 10.50 6.46
CA LEU A 190 -6.90 11.67 5.94
C LEU A 190 -7.02 11.66 4.41
N THR A 191 -5.95 11.31 3.68
CA THR A 191 -6.01 11.22 2.21
C THR A 191 -6.89 10.05 1.76
N GLU A 192 -6.89 8.93 2.47
CA GLU A 192 -7.82 7.80 2.19
C GLU A 192 -9.28 8.21 2.39
N ALA A 193 -9.60 9.01 3.42
CA ALA A 193 -10.95 9.55 3.60
C ALA A 193 -11.36 10.52 2.47
N ALA A 194 -10.41 11.23 1.88
CA ALA A 194 -10.65 12.08 0.70
C ALA A 194 -10.90 11.25 -0.56
N ILE A 195 -10.09 10.19 -0.78
CA ILE A 195 -10.24 9.27 -1.93
C ILE A 195 -11.60 8.57 -1.91
N THR A 196 -12.05 8.14 -0.73
CA THR A 196 -13.37 7.51 -0.55
C THR A 196 -14.54 8.51 -0.61
N ASN A 197 -14.26 9.80 -0.83
CA ASN A 197 -15.22 10.90 -0.87
C ASN A 197 -16.12 10.99 0.40
N ASN A 198 -15.61 10.51 1.54
CA ASN A 198 -16.36 10.47 2.78
C ASN A 198 -16.12 11.75 3.60
N LYS A 199 -16.79 12.84 3.21
CA LYS A 199 -16.67 14.16 3.86
C LYS A 199 -16.89 14.13 5.38
N LYS A 200 -17.80 13.28 5.86
CA LYS A 200 -18.08 13.14 7.30
C LYS A 200 -16.86 12.60 8.05
N VAL A 201 -16.27 11.53 7.54
CA VAL A 201 -15.06 10.92 8.13
C VAL A 201 -13.85 11.82 7.96
N PHE A 202 -13.68 12.47 6.81
CA PHE A 202 -12.62 13.45 6.58
C PHE A 202 -12.64 14.57 7.64
N ASN A 203 -13.82 15.19 7.86
CA ASN A 203 -13.98 16.23 8.86
C ASN A 203 -13.78 15.71 10.29
N LEU A 204 -14.15 14.45 10.58
CA LEU A 204 -13.91 13.83 11.88
C LEU A 204 -12.42 13.67 12.15
N LEU A 205 -11.65 13.19 11.17
CA LEU A 205 -10.20 13.04 11.29
C LEU A 205 -9.52 14.40 11.54
N LEU A 206 -9.91 15.45 10.81
CA LEU A 206 -9.41 16.81 11.06
C LEU A 206 -9.73 17.29 12.49
N LYS A 207 -10.96 17.08 12.96
CA LYS A 207 -11.35 17.42 14.34
C LYS A 207 -10.54 16.67 15.41
N LYS A 208 -10.08 15.46 15.10
CA LYS A 208 -9.23 14.64 15.99
C LYS A 208 -7.74 15.01 15.88
N GLY A 209 -7.37 16.01 15.09
CA GLY A 209 -5.98 16.48 14.95
C GLY A 209 -5.19 15.81 13.83
N ALA A 210 -5.86 15.24 12.82
CA ALA A 210 -5.17 14.75 11.65
C ALA A 210 -4.49 15.93 10.93
N ASN A 211 -3.23 15.77 10.55
CA ASN A 211 -2.46 16.82 9.93
C ASN A 211 -3.14 17.22 8.61
N ASN A 212 -3.61 18.46 8.55
CA ASN A 212 -4.06 19.04 7.30
C ASN A 212 -2.85 19.07 6.36
N ILE A 213 -3.01 18.48 5.19
CA ILE A 213 -1.94 18.17 4.25
C ILE A 213 -1.27 19.49 3.84
N THR A 214 -0.19 19.86 4.53
CA THR A 214 0.69 20.93 4.08
C THR A 214 1.84 20.22 3.37
N LEU A 215 1.68 20.05 2.06
CA LEU A 215 2.79 19.70 1.17
C LEU A 215 3.81 20.84 1.26
N ILE A 216 5.01 20.54 1.77
CA ILE A 216 6.22 21.34 1.52
C ILE A 216 7.00 20.61 0.44
#